data_AF-A0A0C3LM25-F1
#
_entry.id   AF-A0A0C3LM25-F1
#
_cell.length_a   1.000
_cell.length_b   1.000
_cell.length_c   1.000
_cell.angle_alpha   90.00
_cell.angle_beta   90.00
_cell.angle_gamma   90.00
#
_symmetry.space_group_name_H-M   'P 1'
#
loop_
_entity.id
_entity.type
_entity.pdbx_description
1 polymer ?
#
loop_
_entity_poly.entity_id
_entity_poly.type
_entity_poly.pdbx_seq_one_letter_code
_entity_poly.pdbx_strand_id
1 'polypeptide(L)' 'GQLFTLLPLPIVTNFPLHINAVLALVSDRQHLRNAHDVAEGTREELLVEWNRVVFSELVPK' A
#
# COMPACT_ATOMS: atom_id res chain seq x y z
N GLY A 1 -4.98 -11.68 5.89
CA GLY A 1 -4.93 -10.46 6.71
C GLY A 1 -5.66 -9.34 5.99
N GLN A 2 -6.03 -8.26 6.67
CA GLN A 2 -6.72 -7.13 6.06
C GLN A 2 -5.89 -5.86 6.21
N LEU A 3 -5.92 -5.01 5.17
CA LEU A 3 -5.27 -3.71 5.17
C LEU A 3 -6.26 -2.63 5.59
N PHE A 4 -5.78 -1.62 6.30
CA PHE A 4 -6.55 -0.49 6.76
C PHE A 4 -5.81 0.81 6.44
N THR A 5 -6.58 1.81 6.00
CA THR A 5 -6.19 3.22 6.01
C THR A 5 -7.31 3.97 6.73
N LEU A 6 -7.28 3.99 8.07
CA LEU A 6 -8.40 4.34 8.95
C LEU A 6 -9.58 3.35 8.88
N LEU A 7 -10.04 3.00 7.68
CA LEU A 7 -11.10 2.04 7.39
C LEU A 7 -10.54 0.80 6.67
N PRO A 8 -11.23 -0.35 6.76
CA PRO A 8 -10.86 -1.55 6.02
C PRO A 8 -10.82 -1.30 4.52
N LEU A 9 -9.76 -1.78 3.87
CA LEU A 9 -9.62 -1.77 2.43
C LEU A 9 -10.21 -3.06 1.83
N PRO A 10 -10.80 -3.01 0.63
CA PRO A 10 -11.32 -4.18 -0.09
C PRO A 10 -10.19 -4.96 -0.79
N ILE A 11 -9.05 -5.14 -0.13
CA ILE A 11 -7.85 -5.80 -0.67
C ILE A 11 -7.63 -7.10 0.09
N VAL A 12 -7.63 -8.21 -0.64
CA VAL A 12 -7.33 -9.54 -0.07
C VAL A 12 -5.81 -9.67 0.09
N THR A 13 -5.35 -10.04 1.28
CA THR A 13 -3.92 -10.29 1.53
C THR A 13 -3.69 -11.62 2.21
N ASN A 14 -2.52 -12.21 1.94
CA ASN A 14 -2.09 -13.47 2.53
C ASN A 14 -1.32 -13.29 3.85
N PHE A 15 -1.23 -12.06 4.38
CA PHE A 15 -0.58 -11.83 5.67
C PHE A 15 -1.37 -12.50 6.80
N PRO A 16 -0.70 -13.11 7.80
CA PRO A 16 -1.38 -13.70 8.95
C PRO A 16 -1.94 -12.66 9.94
N LEU A 17 -1.71 -11.37 9.68
CA LEU A 17 -2.07 -10.24 10.55
C LEU A 17 -2.82 -9.13 9.81
N HIS A 18 -3.45 -8.23 10.56
CA HIS A 18 -4.04 -6.99 10.02
C HIS A 18 -3.03 -5.85 10.07
N ILE A 19 -2.97 -5.04 9.01
CA ILE A 19 -2.01 -3.93 8.88
C ILE A 19 -2.79 -2.63 8.76
N ASN A 20 -2.57 -1.70 9.69
CA ASN A 20 -3.05 -0.33 9.59
C ASN A 20 -1.86 0.60 9.34
N ALA A 21 -1.83 1.22 8.17
CA ALA A 21 -0.75 2.11 7.76
C ALA A 21 -1.29 3.20 6.83
N VAL A 22 -0.54 4.28 6.68
CA VAL A 22 -0.80 5.24 5.60
C VAL A 22 -0.34 4.57 4.30
N LEU A 23 -1.27 4.17 3.44
CA LEU A 23 -0.93 3.49 2.18
C LEU A 23 -1.31 4.38 1.00
N ALA A 24 -0.47 4.38 -0.02
CA ALA A 24 -0.75 5.03 -1.29
C ALA A 24 -1.72 4.17 -2.10
N LEU A 25 -2.90 4.70 -2.40
CA LEU A 25 -3.97 4.02 -3.12
C LEU A 25 -4.21 4.68 -4.49
N VAL A 26 -4.81 3.94 -5.40
CA VAL A 26 -5.48 4.53 -6.56
C VAL A 26 -6.77 5.25 -6.13
N SER A 27 -7.33 6.10 -7.00
CA SER A 27 -8.42 7.03 -6.64
C SER A 27 -9.70 6.33 -6.16
N ASP A 28 -10.01 5.14 -6.71
CA ASP A 28 -11.18 4.34 -6.30
C ASP A 28 -10.96 3.57 -4.99
N ARG A 29 -9.73 3.62 -4.44
CA ARG A 29 -9.30 2.96 -3.21
C ARG A 29 -9.49 1.44 -3.21
N GLN A 30 -9.58 0.82 -4.39
CA GLN A 30 -9.70 -0.63 -4.50
C GLN A 30 -8.35 -1.33 -4.59
N HIS A 31 -7.29 -0.59 -4.97
CA HIS A 31 -5.95 -1.12 -5.12
C HIS A 31 -4.89 -0.20 -4.53
N LEU A 32 -3.73 -0.76 -4.22
CA LEU A 32 -2.53 0.01 -3.96
C LEU A 32 -2.07 0.68 -5.26
N ARG A 33 -1.48 1.87 -5.15
CA ARG A 33 -0.82 2.51 -6.29
C ARG A 33 0.44 1.72 -6.64
N ASN A 34 0.68 1.50 -7.93
CA ASN A 34 1.80 0.70 -8.44
C ASN A 34 2.76 1.53 -9.29
N ALA A 35 3.98 1.02 -9.46
CA ALA A 35 5.04 1.69 -10.21
C ALA A 35 4.72 1.88 -11.71
N HIS A 36 3.83 1.07 -12.28
CA HIS A 36 3.46 1.20 -13.70
C HIS A 36 2.52 2.38 -13.97
N ASP A 37 1.90 2.95 -12.93
CA ASP A 37 0.92 4.03 -13.04
C ASP A 37 1.51 5.42 -12.74
N VAL A 38 2.83 5.52 -12.56
CA VAL A 38 3.50 6.73 -12.08
C VAL A 38 4.70 7.08 -12.96
N ALA A 39 4.93 8.38 -13.14
CA ALA A 39 6.10 8.86 -13.89
C ALA A 39 7.33 8.93 -12.95
N GLU A 40 8.52 8.72 -13.50
CA GLU A 40 9.78 8.85 -12.76
C GLU A 40 9.98 10.29 -12.26
N GLY A 41 10.58 10.42 -11.07
CA GLY A 41 10.87 11.70 -10.42
C GLY A 41 9.64 12.40 -9.83
N THR A 42 8.47 11.74 -9.81
CA THR A 42 7.24 12.31 -9.28
C THR A 42 7.04 12.01 -7.80
N ARG A 43 6.12 12.75 -7.16
CA ARG A 43 5.71 12.44 -5.78
C ARG A 43 5.06 11.06 -5.69
N GLU A 44 4.36 10.67 -6.74
CA GLU A 44 3.62 9.41 -6.84
C GLU A 44 4.58 8.22 -6.83
N GLU A 45 5.77 8.34 -7.44
CA GLU A 45 6.83 7.35 -7.34
C GLU A 45 7.27 7.13 -5.88
N LEU A 46 7.49 8.21 -5.13
CA LEU A 46 7.85 8.12 -3.70
C LEU A 46 6.74 7.45 -2.87
N LEU A 47 5.48 7.68 -3.22
CA LEU A 47 4.33 7.04 -2.57
C LEU A 47 4.24 5.54 -2.85
N VAL A 48 4.64 5.10 -4.06
CA VAL A 48 4.75 3.67 -4.39
C VAL A 48 5.88 3.02 -3.60
N GLU A 49 7.05 3.67 -3.53
CA GLU A 49 8.18 3.14 -2.76
C GLU A 49 7.86 3.07 -1.25
N TRP A 50 7.09 4.03 -0.74
CA TRP A 50 6.58 3.96 0.63
C TRP A 50 5.76 2.69 0.91
N ASN A 51 4.82 2.35 0.02
CA ASN A 51 4.07 1.08 0.17
C ASN A 51 5.02 -0.11 0.21
N ARG A 52 6.03 -0.15 -0.67
CA ARG A 52 7.01 -1.24 -0.71
C ARG A 52 7.75 -1.37 0.62
N VAL A 53 8.27 -0.27 1.16
CA VAL A 53 8.98 -0.26 2.45
C VAL A 53 8.09 -0.75 3.59
N VAL A 54 6.82 -0.34 3.61
CA VAL A 54 5.86 -0.82 4.62
C VAL A 54 5.80 -2.35 4.60
N PHE A 55 5.64 -2.96 3.42
CA PHE A 55 5.50 -4.41 3.32
C PHE A 55 6.82 -5.19 3.43
N SER A 56 7.96 -4.62 3.03
CA SER A 56 9.24 -5.33 3.05
C SER A 56 9.99 -5.23 4.37
N GLU A 57 9.92 -4.06 5.03
CA GLU A 57 10.74 -3.78 6.22
C GLU A 57 9.91 -3.71 7.50
N LEU A 58 8.66 -3.24 7.44
CA LEU A 58 7.86 -2.97 8.65
C LEU A 58 6.90 -4.10 9.01
N VAL A 59 6.49 -4.92 8.05
CA VAL A 59 5.60 -6.06 8.32
C VAL A 59 6.41 -7.24 8.91
N PRO A 60 6.00 -7.78 10.07
CA PRO A 60 6.63 -8.97 10.65
C PRO A 60 6.58 -10.18 9.71
N LYS A 61 7.67 -10.95 9.68
CA LYS A 61 7.81 -12.18 8.88
C LYS A 61 7.18 -13.38 9.58
#